data_AF-A0A924DT62-F1
#
_entry.id   AF-A0A924DT62-F1
#
_cell.length_a   1.000
_cell.length_b   1.000
_cell.length_c   1.000
_cell.angle_alpha   90.00
_cell.angle_beta   90.00
_cell.angle_gamma   90.00
#
_symmetry.space_group_name_H-M   'P 1'
#
loop_
_entity.id
_entity.type
_entity.pdbx_description
1 polymer ?
#
loop_
_entity_poly.entity_id
_entity_poly.type
_entity_poly.pdbx_seq_one_letter_code
_entity_poly.pdbx_strand_id
1 'polypeptide(L)'
;MKYFFLLFLVSMNSFAETEAEKFVQSRKTDYQIDWQYKAGQYLIYDCERSHYACVDQDGYSNCGEERSFAIEKKASSYPCAPLSKFANKKSCVEKNYKIVDINAPRRFCYPN
;
A
#
# COMPACT_ATOMS: atom_id res chain seq x y z
N MET A 1 35.40 27.06 35.04
CA MET A 1 34.93 26.92 33.65
C MET A 1 34.37 25.51 33.46
N LYS A 2 33.10 25.28 33.80
CA LYS A 2 32.48 23.93 33.89
C LYS A 2 31.26 23.75 32.97
N TYR A 3 31.05 24.67 32.02
CA TYR A 3 29.81 24.74 31.22
C TYR A 3 30.01 24.64 29.71
N PHE A 4 31.14 24.10 29.23
CA PHE A 4 31.38 23.98 27.78
C PHE A 4 31.02 22.60 27.19
N PHE A 5 30.64 21.62 28.02
CA PHE A 5 30.43 20.24 27.59
C PHE A 5 28.96 19.82 27.44
N LEU A 6 28.00 20.73 27.64
CA LEU A 6 26.56 20.42 27.66
C LEU A 6 25.79 20.81 26.38
N LEU A 7 26.48 21.18 25.29
CA LEU A 7 25.83 21.58 24.03
C LEU A 7 25.84 20.51 22.92
N PHE A 8 26.37 19.30 23.18
CA PHE A 8 26.57 18.30 22.12
C PHE A 8 25.49 17.21 21.99
N LEU A 9 24.43 17.22 22.80
CA LEU A 9 23.47 16.09 22.87
C LEU A 9 22.06 16.35 22.31
N VAL A 10 21.79 17.50 21.65
CA VAL A 10 20.41 17.85 21.23
C VAL A 10 20.14 17.62 19.72
N SER A 11 21.11 17.19 18.91
CA SER A 11 20.96 17.24 17.44
C SER A 11 20.62 15.93 16.70
N MET A 12 20.40 14.78 17.36
CA MET A 12 20.29 13.49 16.63
C MET A 12 18.87 12.97 16.32
N ASN A 13 17.78 13.67 16.67
CA ASN A 13 16.44 13.09 16.56
C ASN A 13 15.67 13.38 15.25
N SER A 14 16.22 14.11 14.27
CA SER A 14 15.45 14.55 13.09
C SER A 14 15.65 13.75 11.79
N PHE A 15 16.39 12.65 11.78
CA PHE A 15 16.74 11.97 10.51
C PHE A 15 15.71 10.94 10.03
N ALA A 16 14.94 10.31 10.92
CA ALA A 16 14.06 9.18 10.56
C ALA A 16 12.75 9.57 9.82
N GLU A 17 12.24 10.79 10.00
CA GLU A 17 10.95 11.19 9.41
C GLU A 17 11.06 11.52 7.91
N THR A 18 12.26 11.92 7.44
CA THR A 18 12.44 12.45 6.07
C THR A 18 12.34 11.41 4.94
N GLU A 19 12.65 10.14 5.19
CA GLU A 19 12.61 9.11 4.14
C GLU A 19 11.19 8.61 3.86
N ALA A 20 10.40 8.38 4.91
CA ALA A 20 8.99 8.03 4.80
C ALA A 20 8.20 9.15 4.10
N GLU A 21 8.47 10.41 4.44
CA GLU A 21 7.84 11.56 3.81
C GLU A 21 8.23 11.72 2.33
N LYS A 22 9.50 11.51 1.97
CA LYS A 22 9.94 11.52 0.56
C LYS A 22 9.30 10.41 -0.26
N PHE A 23 9.19 9.20 0.28
CA PHE A 23 8.60 8.07 -0.42
C PHE A 23 7.07 8.19 -0.53
N VAL A 24 6.39 8.75 0.48
CA VAL A 24 4.98 9.16 0.39
C VAL A 24 4.79 10.25 -0.67
N GLN A 25 5.67 11.25 -0.73
CA GLN A 25 5.60 12.33 -1.71
C GLN A 25 5.76 11.81 -3.15
N SER A 26 6.67 10.87 -3.38
CA SER A 26 6.85 10.19 -4.68
C SER A 26 5.58 9.47 -5.16
N ARG A 27 4.74 8.96 -4.25
CA ARG A 27 3.51 8.21 -4.59
C ARG A 27 2.23 9.05 -4.63
N LYS A 28 2.31 10.38 -4.44
CA LYS A 28 1.14 11.28 -4.48
C LYS A 28 0.63 11.63 -5.88
N THR A 29 1.42 11.47 -6.93
CA THR A 29 1.04 11.80 -8.31
C THR A 29 0.17 10.71 -8.93
N ASP A 30 -0.75 11.05 -9.83
CA ASP A 30 -1.52 10.09 -10.63
C ASP A 30 -0.63 9.42 -11.66
N TYR A 31 0.19 8.48 -11.18
CA TYR A 31 1.11 7.68 -11.98
C TYR A 31 0.52 6.30 -12.27
N GLN A 32 0.93 5.73 -13.40
CA GLN A 32 0.68 4.35 -13.75
C GLN A 32 1.58 3.46 -12.87
N ILE A 33 1.00 2.59 -12.03
CA ILE A 33 1.76 1.68 -11.16
C ILE A 33 2.47 0.64 -12.03
N ASP A 34 1.71 0.02 -12.93
CA ASP A 34 2.19 -0.87 -13.97
C ASP A 34 1.13 -0.93 -15.10
N TRP A 35 1.32 -1.79 -16.08
CA TRP A 35 0.39 -1.91 -17.20
C TRP A 35 -1.06 -2.30 -16.81
N GLN A 36 -1.28 -2.87 -15.62
CA GLN A 36 -2.61 -3.25 -15.11
C GLN A 36 -3.23 -2.13 -14.28
N TYR A 37 -2.44 -1.39 -13.51
CA TYR A 37 -2.97 -0.51 -12.47
C TYR A 37 -2.54 0.95 -12.60
N LYS A 38 -3.50 1.85 -12.38
CA LYS A 38 -3.29 3.28 -12.18
C LYS A 38 -3.48 3.64 -10.72
N ALA A 39 -2.68 4.57 -10.22
CA ALA A 39 -2.66 4.88 -8.80
C ALA A 39 -3.89 5.70 -8.35
N GLY A 40 -4.60 5.24 -7.31
CA GLY A 40 -5.81 5.90 -6.80
C GLY A 40 -6.10 5.65 -5.31
N GLN A 41 -7.36 5.78 -4.91
CA GLN A 41 -7.79 5.75 -3.50
C GLN A 41 -8.35 4.41 -3.01
N TYR A 42 -8.24 3.36 -3.82
CA TYR A 42 -8.79 2.05 -3.51
C TYR A 42 -7.66 1.06 -3.25
N LEU A 43 -7.68 0.34 -2.13
CA LEU A 43 -6.66 -0.64 -1.80
C LEU A 43 -7.09 -2.02 -2.29
N ILE A 44 -6.20 -2.63 -3.06
CA ILE A 44 -6.25 -4.05 -3.42
C ILE A 44 -5.00 -4.76 -2.92
N TYR A 45 -5.08 -6.08 -2.87
CA TYR A 45 -3.91 -6.95 -2.87
C TYR A 45 -3.85 -7.71 -4.19
N ASP A 46 -2.75 -7.56 -4.92
CA ASP A 46 -2.45 -8.37 -6.09
C ASP A 46 -1.86 -9.70 -5.61
N CYS A 47 -2.61 -10.78 -5.79
CA CYS A 47 -2.23 -12.11 -5.30
C CYS A 47 -1.17 -12.76 -6.20
N GLU A 48 -1.17 -12.46 -7.48
CA GLU A 48 -0.19 -12.99 -8.45
C GLU A 48 1.19 -12.35 -8.24
N ARG A 49 1.23 -11.03 -8.07
CA ARG A 49 2.47 -10.27 -7.84
C ARG A 49 2.81 -10.08 -6.37
N SER A 50 1.95 -10.55 -5.48
CA SER A 50 2.15 -10.53 -4.03
C SER A 50 2.45 -9.15 -3.44
N HIS A 51 1.65 -8.13 -3.78
CA HIS A 51 1.82 -6.80 -3.20
C HIS A 51 0.49 -6.05 -3.00
N TYR A 52 0.50 -5.10 -2.08
CA TYR A 52 -0.60 -4.17 -1.88
C TYR A 52 -0.46 -2.96 -2.82
N ALA A 53 -1.55 -2.60 -3.48
CA ALA A 53 -1.59 -1.47 -4.41
C ALA A 53 -2.77 -0.55 -4.11
N CYS A 54 -2.51 0.76 -4.19
CA CYS A 54 -3.54 1.79 -4.14
C CYS A 54 -3.93 2.14 -5.57
N VAL A 55 -5.03 1.59 -6.05
CA VAL A 55 -5.51 1.68 -7.42
C VAL A 55 -6.67 2.67 -7.57
N ASP A 56 -6.96 3.06 -8.79
CA ASP A 56 -8.14 3.84 -9.15
C ASP A 56 -9.42 2.97 -9.13
N GLN A 57 -10.55 3.58 -9.47
CA GLN A 57 -11.84 2.91 -9.42
C GLN A 57 -11.93 1.76 -10.44
N ASP A 58 -11.33 1.93 -11.61
CA ASP A 58 -11.34 0.93 -12.67
C ASP A 58 -10.52 -0.29 -12.24
N GLY A 59 -9.30 -0.09 -11.73
CA GLY A 59 -8.48 -1.17 -11.20
C GLY A 59 -9.13 -1.92 -10.04
N TYR A 60 -9.85 -1.22 -9.16
CA TYR A 60 -10.60 -1.85 -8.06
C TYR A 60 -11.78 -2.68 -8.56
N SER A 61 -12.53 -2.15 -9.54
CA SER A 61 -13.68 -2.84 -10.14
C SER A 61 -13.24 -4.10 -10.88
N ASN A 62 -12.22 -3.98 -11.74
CA ASN A 62 -11.65 -5.10 -12.49
C ASN A 62 -11.17 -6.21 -11.54
N CYS A 63 -10.49 -5.83 -10.45
CA CYS A 63 -10.07 -6.80 -9.45
C CYS A 63 -11.26 -7.56 -8.81
N GLY A 64 -12.36 -6.86 -8.54
CA GLY A 64 -13.59 -7.47 -8.03
C GLY A 64 -14.23 -8.44 -9.03
N GLU A 65 -14.26 -8.09 -10.31
CA GLU A 65 -14.81 -8.92 -11.39
C GLU A 65 -13.97 -10.18 -11.62
N GLU A 66 -12.65 -10.03 -11.77
CA GLU A 66 -11.73 -11.15 -11.96
C GLU A 66 -11.75 -12.12 -10.78
N ARG A 67 -11.82 -11.59 -9.55
CA ARG A 67 -12.00 -12.42 -8.35
C ARG A 67 -13.33 -13.16 -8.38
N SER A 68 -14.42 -12.48 -8.72
CA SER A 68 -15.75 -13.10 -8.78
C SER A 68 -15.80 -14.21 -9.83
N PHE A 69 -15.17 -13.99 -10.98
CA PHE A 69 -15.01 -15.00 -12.01
C PHE A 69 -14.18 -16.19 -11.53
N ALA A 70 -13.06 -15.96 -10.86
CA ALA A 70 -12.23 -17.03 -10.29
C ALA A 70 -12.98 -17.87 -9.24
N ILE A 71 -13.82 -17.23 -8.42
CA ILE A 71 -14.72 -17.91 -7.48
C ILE A 71 -15.72 -18.79 -8.24
N GLU A 72 -16.39 -18.25 -9.27
CA GLU A 72 -17.35 -18.99 -10.09
C GLU A 72 -16.71 -20.22 -10.75
N LYS A 73 -15.47 -20.07 -11.24
CA LYS A 73 -14.69 -21.16 -11.85
C LYS A 73 -14.06 -22.13 -10.85
N LYS A 74 -14.25 -21.92 -9.54
CA LYS A 74 -13.63 -22.72 -8.46
C LYS A 74 -12.12 -22.81 -8.62
N ALA A 75 -11.49 -21.68 -8.97
CA ALA A 75 -10.05 -21.61 -9.10
C ALA A 75 -9.35 -21.93 -7.77
N SER A 76 -8.16 -22.52 -7.83
CA SER A 76 -7.34 -22.83 -6.65
C SER A 76 -6.74 -21.59 -5.99
N SER A 77 -6.69 -20.47 -6.71
CA SER A 77 -6.24 -19.16 -6.22
C SER A 77 -7.02 -18.05 -6.92
N TYR A 78 -7.10 -16.89 -6.28
CA TYR A 78 -7.71 -15.69 -6.83
C TYR A 78 -6.62 -14.73 -7.32
N PRO A 79 -6.85 -13.99 -8.43
CA PRO A 79 -5.83 -13.11 -9.03
C PRO A 79 -5.53 -11.91 -8.13
N CYS A 80 -6.54 -11.39 -7.44
CA CYS A 80 -6.41 -10.28 -6.52
C CYS A 80 -7.54 -10.27 -5.48
N ALA A 81 -7.43 -9.38 -4.50
CA ALA A 81 -8.45 -9.14 -3.50
C ALA A 81 -8.73 -7.64 -3.34
N PRO A 82 -9.95 -7.16 -3.62
CA PRO A 82 -10.37 -5.82 -3.25
C PRO A 82 -10.55 -5.73 -1.72
N LEU A 83 -9.92 -4.73 -1.08
CA LEU A 83 -9.84 -4.65 0.38
C LEU A 83 -10.59 -3.46 0.97
N SER A 84 -10.33 -2.24 0.50
CA SER A 84 -10.88 -1.03 1.14
C SER A 84 -10.90 0.18 0.20
N LYS A 85 -11.85 1.09 0.43
CA LYS A 85 -11.88 2.42 -0.19
C LYS A 85 -11.46 3.46 0.83
N PHE A 86 -10.67 4.44 0.39
CA PHE A 86 -10.22 5.56 1.20
C PHE A 86 -10.82 6.88 0.69
N ALA A 87 -10.80 7.90 1.54
CA ALA A 87 -11.31 9.23 1.20
C ALA A 87 -10.49 9.90 0.09
N ASN A 88 -9.20 9.57 0.02
CA ASN A 88 -8.29 10.05 -1.01
C ASN A 88 -7.10 9.10 -1.13
N LYS A 89 -6.34 9.26 -2.21
CA LYS A 89 -5.12 8.48 -2.48
C LYS A 89 -4.08 8.55 -1.37
N LYS A 90 -3.87 9.73 -0.77
CA LYS A 90 -2.90 9.92 0.32
C LYS A 90 -3.20 8.99 1.49
N SER A 91 -4.46 8.93 1.93
CA SER A 91 -4.87 8.04 3.02
C SER A 91 -4.76 6.55 2.68
N CYS A 92 -4.98 6.15 1.41
CA CYS A 92 -4.70 4.79 0.97
C CYS A 92 -3.21 4.48 1.09
N VAL A 93 -2.34 5.34 0.57
CA VAL A 93 -0.89 5.16 0.58
C VAL A 93 -0.36 5.05 2.01
N GLU A 94 -0.79 5.93 2.91
CA GLU A 94 -0.44 5.87 4.34
C GLU A 94 -0.87 4.55 5.00
N LYS A 95 -2.04 4.02 4.64
CA LYS A 95 -2.51 2.74 5.17
C LYS A 95 -1.73 1.56 4.56
N ASN A 96 -1.42 1.62 3.27
CA ASN A 96 -0.65 0.60 2.56
C ASN A 96 0.72 0.40 3.24
N TYR A 97 1.44 1.49 3.54
CA TYR A 97 2.69 1.45 4.31
C TYR A 97 2.55 0.65 5.60
N LYS A 98 1.55 0.99 6.42
CA LYS A 98 1.33 0.31 7.70
C LYS A 98 1.00 -1.17 7.55
N ILE A 99 0.32 -1.56 6.46
CA ILE A 99 -0.07 -2.97 6.24
C ILE A 99 1.13 -3.80 5.78
N VAL A 100 1.95 -3.27 4.88
CA VAL A 100 3.17 -3.94 4.41
C VAL A 100 4.09 -4.28 5.59
N ASP A 101 4.19 -3.38 6.57
CA ASP A 101 5.02 -3.59 7.76
C ASP A 101 4.54 -4.75 8.67
N ILE A 102 3.27 -5.14 8.59
CA ILE A 102 2.64 -6.08 9.54
C ILE A 102 2.71 -7.56 9.07
N ASN A 103 3.16 -7.84 7.84
CA ASN A 103 3.23 -9.21 7.29
C ASN A 103 1.92 -10.02 7.49
N ALA A 104 0.77 -9.40 7.26
CA ALA A 104 -0.53 -10.02 7.50
C ALA A 104 -0.74 -11.30 6.65
N PRO A 105 -1.37 -12.37 7.20
CA PRO A 105 -1.66 -13.59 6.46
C PRO A 105 -2.59 -13.34 5.25
N ARG A 106 -2.23 -13.87 4.10
CA ARG A 106 -2.88 -13.59 2.80
C ARG A 106 -3.94 -14.62 2.42
N ARG A 107 -4.76 -15.02 3.40
CA ARG A 107 -5.78 -16.06 3.20
C ARG A 107 -6.82 -15.68 2.15
N PHE A 108 -7.06 -14.38 1.95
CA PHE A 108 -8.00 -13.87 0.95
C PHE A 108 -7.60 -14.16 -0.51
N CYS A 109 -6.39 -14.64 -0.77
CA CYS A 109 -5.94 -15.08 -2.10
C CYS A 109 -6.34 -16.51 -2.46
N TYR A 110 -6.94 -17.26 -1.53
CA TYR A 110 -7.28 -18.66 -1.72
C TYR A 110 -8.75 -18.92 -1.34
N PRO A 111 -9.38 -19.97 -1.91
CA PRO A 111 -10.63 -20.48 -1.38
C PRO A 111 -10.49 -20.85 0.10
N ASN A 112 -11.51 -20.51 0.90
CA ASN A 112 -11.58 -20.94 2.31
C ASN A 112 -12.00 -22.40 2.42
#